data_AF-A0A812L2T8-F1
#
_entry.id   AF-A0A812L2T8-F1
#
_cell.length_a   1.000
_cell.length_b   1.000
_cell.length_c   1.000
_cell.angle_alpha   90.00
_cell.angle_beta   90.00
_cell.angle_gamma   90.00
#
_symmetry.space_group_name_H-M   'P 1'
#
loop_
_entity.id
_entity.type
_entity.pdbx_description
1 polymer ?
#
loop_
_entity_poly.entity_id
_entity_poly.type
_entity_poly.pdbx_seq_one_letter_code
_entity_poly.pdbx_strand_id
1 'polypeptide(L)'
;MNLKLQTINGDVHPVSVESSNNLFELYEAVAKALDVDPWTLRLTAGTTFFDVATDGETTLEALGIKEETDLMALRCKACFLESPGESRYNADYVCTVLQVRQAGWNAIEVEFSVRGDGSLGRLQKPKDSQLRVIDETGESRFVPVSVHLEVDEDVKSGLSHKKGTMTFAGVPTEGEVRFVYGVGGYAPLAMNLSLGRE
;
A
#
# COMPACT_ATOMS: atom_id res chain seq x y z
N MET A 1 30.16 -2.39 2.06
CA MET A 1 30.27 -1.53 3.26
C MET A 1 29.39 -2.11 4.37
N ASN A 2 29.89 -2.10 5.61
CA ASN A 2 29.15 -2.57 6.77
C ASN A 2 28.67 -1.37 7.59
N LEU A 3 27.38 -1.08 7.49
CA LEU A 3 26.77 0.03 8.20
C LEU A 3 26.31 -0.41 9.58
N LYS A 4 26.39 0.53 10.54
CA LYS A 4 25.79 0.37 11.86
C LYS A 4 24.40 1.00 11.83
N LEU A 5 23.39 0.17 12.03
CA LEU A 5 22.01 0.61 12.17
C LEU A 5 21.63 0.63 13.64
N GLN A 6 21.18 1.76 14.14
CA GLN A 6 20.65 1.91 15.49
C GLN A 6 19.12 2.06 15.45
N THR A 7 18.40 1.35 16.33
CA THR A 7 16.97 1.58 16.53
C THR A 7 16.73 2.58 17.65
N ILE A 8 15.53 3.13 17.75
CA ILE A 8 15.18 4.08 18.83
C ILE A 8 15.32 3.48 20.24
N ASN A 9 15.26 2.15 20.37
CA ASN A 9 15.46 1.46 21.65
C ASN A 9 16.94 1.29 22.02
N GLY A 10 17.86 1.70 21.13
CA GLY A 10 19.29 1.59 21.32
C GLY A 10 19.91 0.30 20.77
N ASP A 11 19.12 -0.60 20.19
CA ASP A 11 19.62 -1.82 19.57
C ASP A 11 20.45 -1.50 18.33
N VAL A 12 21.56 -2.21 18.15
CA VAL A 12 22.47 -2.01 17.02
C VAL A 12 22.51 -3.26 16.15
N HIS A 13 22.24 -3.08 14.86
CA HIS A 13 22.19 -4.14 13.85
C HIS A 13 23.23 -3.86 12.76
N PRO A 14 24.08 -4.84 12.40
CA PRO A 14 24.96 -4.70 11.25
C PRO A 14 24.17 -4.87 9.95
N VAL A 15 24.38 -3.97 8.99
CA VAL A 15 23.74 -4.03 7.66
C VAL A 15 24.83 -3.99 6.59
N SER A 16 24.88 -5.03 5.75
CA SER A 16 25.87 -5.14 4.67
C SER A 16 25.22 -4.77 3.34
N VAL A 17 25.75 -3.72 2.71
CA VAL A 17 25.32 -3.20 1.39
C VAL A 17 26.55 -2.74 0.60
N GLU A 18 26.41 -2.47 -0.69
CA GLU A 18 27.45 -1.89 -1.55
C GLU A 18 27.21 -0.38 -1.73
N SER A 19 28.27 0.43 -1.91
CA SER A 19 28.12 1.88 -2.10
C SER A 19 27.40 2.25 -3.40
N SER A 20 27.46 1.34 -4.38
CA SER A 20 26.72 1.40 -5.65
C SER A 20 25.25 1.01 -5.53
N ASN A 21 24.82 0.43 -4.39
CA ASN A 21 23.41 0.18 -4.18
C ASN A 21 22.64 1.50 -4.15
N ASN A 22 21.34 1.43 -4.46
CA ASN A 22 20.44 2.56 -4.33
C ASN A 22 19.74 2.58 -2.97
N LEU A 23 18.98 3.64 -2.72
CA LEU A 23 18.27 3.82 -1.47
C LEU A 23 17.21 2.72 -1.25
N PHE A 24 16.50 2.25 -2.28
CA PHE A 24 15.58 1.11 -2.15
C PHE A 24 16.29 -0.12 -1.59
N GLU A 25 17.43 -0.49 -2.15
CA GLU A 25 18.20 -1.66 -1.73
C GLU A 25 18.71 -1.54 -0.28
N LEU A 26 19.05 -0.32 0.18
CA LEU A 26 19.37 -0.09 1.59
C LEU A 26 18.15 -0.33 2.49
N TYR A 27 16.99 0.20 2.14
CA TYR A 27 15.78 -0.02 2.91
C TYR A 27 15.39 -1.50 2.96
N GLU A 28 15.52 -2.24 1.85
CA GLU A 28 15.32 -3.70 1.82
C GLU A 28 16.30 -4.44 2.75
N ALA A 29 17.58 -4.06 2.73
CA ALA A 29 18.59 -4.67 3.60
C ALA A 29 18.32 -4.39 5.09
N VAL A 30 17.90 -3.16 5.42
CA VAL A 30 17.53 -2.78 6.79
C VAL A 30 16.26 -3.49 7.24
N ALA A 31 15.23 -3.49 6.40
CA ALA A 31 13.97 -4.19 6.63
C ALA A 31 14.19 -5.66 6.97
N LYS A 32 15.03 -6.33 6.18
CA LYS A 32 15.45 -7.71 6.41
C LYS A 32 16.20 -7.89 7.74
N ALA A 33 17.05 -6.94 8.14
CA ALA A 33 17.78 -7.01 9.40
C ALA A 33 16.88 -6.82 10.63
N LEU A 34 15.73 -6.15 10.46
CA LEU A 34 14.76 -5.84 11.51
C LEU A 34 13.50 -6.73 11.46
N ASP A 35 13.37 -7.60 10.46
CA ASP A 35 12.19 -8.43 10.21
C ASP A 35 10.88 -7.62 10.11
N VAL A 36 10.91 -6.56 9.30
CA VAL A 36 9.75 -5.69 9.03
C VAL A 36 9.64 -5.39 7.53
N ASP A 37 8.51 -4.83 7.11
CA ASP A 37 8.35 -4.35 5.74
C ASP A 37 9.13 -3.04 5.50
N PRO A 38 9.81 -2.87 4.34
CA PRO A 38 10.62 -1.68 4.04
C PRO A 38 9.87 -0.36 4.16
N TRP A 39 8.63 -0.30 3.66
CA TRP A 39 7.79 0.91 3.68
C TRP A 39 7.25 1.28 5.06
N THR A 40 7.53 0.48 6.09
CA THR A 40 7.25 0.79 7.49
C THR A 40 8.46 1.41 8.19
N LEU A 41 9.53 1.71 7.46
CA LEU A 41 10.75 2.30 8.01
C LEU A 41 10.93 3.75 7.56
N ARG A 42 11.58 4.54 8.41
CA ARG A 42 12.26 5.78 8.05
C ARG A 42 13.70 5.70 8.50
N LEU A 43 14.61 5.98 7.58
CA LEU A 43 16.05 6.02 7.84
C LEU A 43 16.53 7.46 7.95
N THR A 44 17.43 7.68 8.90
CA THR A 44 18.10 8.96 9.08
C THR A 44 19.59 8.78 9.31
N ALA A 45 20.41 9.71 8.81
CA ALA A 45 21.81 9.85 9.17
C ALA A 45 22.00 11.24 9.82
N GLY A 46 22.23 11.27 11.14
CA GLY A 46 22.27 12.53 11.89
C GLY A 46 20.95 13.29 11.77
N THR A 47 20.97 14.46 11.11
CA THR A 47 19.79 15.31 10.86
C THR A 47 19.14 15.10 9.49
N THR A 48 19.74 14.28 8.64
CA THR A 48 19.25 14.04 7.28
C THR A 48 18.25 12.89 7.27
N PHE A 49 17.08 13.13 6.67
CA PHE A 49 16.07 12.11 6.40
C PHE A 49 16.20 11.63 4.96
N PHE A 50 16.12 10.33 4.74
CA PHE A 50 16.15 9.76 3.39
C PHE A 50 14.73 9.45 2.91
N ASP A 51 14.32 10.13 1.85
CA ASP A 51 12.99 9.96 1.24
C ASP A 51 13.08 9.07 0.00
N VAL A 52 12.50 7.88 0.08
CA VAL A 52 12.48 6.91 -1.01
C VAL A 52 11.65 7.39 -2.21
N ALA A 53 10.66 8.26 -1.99
CA ALA A 53 9.85 8.79 -3.08
C ALA A 53 10.66 9.72 -4.00
N THR A 54 11.62 10.44 -3.45
CA THR A 54 12.46 11.40 -4.17
C THR A 54 13.81 10.79 -4.59
N ASP A 55 14.44 10.03 -3.70
CA ASP A 55 15.83 9.56 -3.84
C ASP A 55 15.96 8.04 -3.98
N GLY A 56 14.86 7.31 -4.18
CA GLY A 56 14.84 5.84 -4.17
C GLY A 56 15.88 5.18 -5.10
N GLU A 57 16.06 5.73 -6.30
CA GLU A 57 17.04 5.24 -7.30
C GLU A 57 18.45 5.84 -7.11
N THR A 58 18.60 6.83 -6.24
CA THR A 58 19.89 7.49 -5.98
C THR A 58 20.82 6.54 -5.23
N THR A 59 22.09 6.47 -5.67
CA THR A 59 23.09 5.60 -5.03
C THR A 59 23.44 6.09 -3.63
N LEU A 60 23.82 5.16 -2.76
CA LEU A 60 24.24 5.47 -1.39
C LEU A 60 25.46 6.40 -1.36
N GLU A 61 26.40 6.22 -2.29
CA GLU A 61 27.54 7.13 -2.46
C GLU A 61 27.11 8.56 -2.81
N ALA A 62 26.15 8.73 -3.73
CA ALA A 62 25.64 10.05 -4.11
C ALA A 62 24.86 10.73 -2.97
N LEU A 63 24.22 9.94 -2.10
CA LEU A 63 23.58 10.41 -0.86
C LEU A 63 24.59 10.68 0.26
N GLY A 64 25.88 10.43 0.04
CA GLY A 64 26.94 10.62 1.04
C GLY A 64 26.95 9.55 2.13
N ILE A 65 26.25 8.43 1.96
CA ILE A 65 26.22 7.30 2.88
C ILE A 65 27.49 6.47 2.67
N LYS A 66 28.29 6.35 3.72
CA LYS A 66 29.59 5.67 3.76
C LYS A 66 29.64 4.67 4.91
N GLU A 67 30.68 3.84 4.98
CA GLU A 67 30.85 2.80 5.99
C GLU A 67 30.82 3.34 7.44
N GLU A 68 31.33 4.55 7.66
CA GLU A 68 31.31 5.26 8.95
C GLU A 68 29.98 5.96 9.27
N THR A 69 28.96 5.85 8.41
CA THR A 69 27.67 6.51 8.63
C THR A 69 26.85 5.75 9.65
N ASP A 70 26.59 6.38 10.79
CA ASP A 70 25.64 5.88 11.78
C ASP A 70 24.21 6.14 11.28
N LEU A 71 23.51 5.07 10.93
CA LEU A 71 22.12 5.12 10.49
C LEU A 71 21.19 4.87 11.68
N MET A 72 20.11 5.63 11.76
CA MET A 72 19.02 5.35 12.68
C MET A 72 17.79 4.88 11.91
N ALA A 73 17.19 3.78 12.35
CA ALA A 73 15.90 3.29 11.84
C ALA A 73 14.77 3.63 12.82
N LEU A 74 13.72 4.22 12.25
CA LEU A 74 12.46 4.49 12.91
C LEU A 74 11.39 3.60 12.28
N ARG A 75 10.71 2.79 13.10
CA ARG A 75 9.53 2.05 12.65
C ARG A 75 8.32 2.99 12.68
N CYS A 76 7.70 3.16 11.53
CA CYS A 76 6.47 3.91 11.32
C CYS A 76 5.29 2.94 11.21
N LYS A 77 4.10 3.43 11.56
CA LYS A 77 2.87 2.66 11.39
C LYS A 77 2.50 2.62 9.92
N ALA A 78 2.13 1.44 9.42
CA ALA A 78 1.58 1.31 8.08
C ALA A 78 0.20 1.98 7.99
N CYS A 79 -0.18 2.42 6.80
CA CYS A 79 -1.57 2.81 6.52
C CYS A 79 -2.50 1.59 6.72
N PHE A 80 -3.58 1.79 7.48
CA PHE A 80 -4.55 0.73 7.76
C PHE A 80 -5.95 1.32 8.03
N LEU A 81 -6.97 0.74 7.39
CA LEU A 81 -8.38 1.03 7.65
C LEU A 81 -9.17 -0.28 7.75
N GLU A 82 -9.99 -0.39 8.78
CA GLU A 82 -10.90 -1.52 8.97
C GLU A 82 -12.33 -1.10 8.60
N SER A 83 -13.01 -1.95 7.83
CA SER A 83 -14.41 -1.79 7.44
C SER A 83 -14.78 -0.38 6.96
N PRO A 84 -14.08 0.20 5.97
CA PRO A 84 -14.32 1.59 5.55
C PRO A 84 -15.71 1.81 4.92
N GLY A 85 -16.37 0.74 4.45
CA GLY A 85 -17.77 0.79 4.05
C GLY A 85 -18.06 0.03 2.77
N GLU A 86 -19.06 0.51 2.04
CA GLU A 86 -19.62 -0.19 0.88
C GLU A 86 -19.65 0.69 -0.37
N SER A 87 -19.20 0.13 -1.49
CA SER A 87 -19.51 0.63 -2.83
C SER A 87 -20.75 -0.13 -3.30
N ARG A 88 -21.86 0.58 -3.54
CA ARG A 88 -23.20 -0.03 -3.70
C ARG A 88 -23.82 0.34 -5.04
N TYR A 89 -24.29 -0.66 -5.79
CA TYR A 89 -25.06 -0.44 -7.03
C TYR A 89 -26.56 -0.33 -6.71
N ASN A 90 -27.09 -1.23 -5.87
CA ASN A 90 -28.46 -1.19 -5.36
C ASN A 90 -28.57 -2.00 -4.04
N ALA A 91 -29.77 -2.42 -3.65
CA ALA A 91 -29.98 -3.22 -2.43
C ALA A 91 -29.27 -4.58 -2.48
N ASP A 92 -29.25 -5.21 -3.66
CA ASP A 92 -28.85 -6.60 -3.87
C ASP A 92 -27.40 -6.72 -4.36
N TYR A 93 -26.84 -5.66 -4.96
CA TYR A 93 -25.50 -5.60 -5.51
C TYR A 93 -24.61 -4.66 -4.69
N VAL A 94 -23.76 -5.25 -3.85
CA VAL A 94 -22.97 -4.54 -2.84
C VAL A 94 -21.55 -5.08 -2.83
N CYS A 95 -20.57 -4.19 -2.96
CA CYS A 95 -19.18 -4.46 -2.68
C CYS A 95 -18.81 -3.85 -1.33
N THR A 96 -18.57 -4.68 -0.34
CA THR A 96 -18.07 -4.27 0.98
C THR A 96 -16.55 -4.28 0.92
N VAL A 97 -15.92 -3.15 1.24
CA VAL A 97 -14.48 -3.11 1.51
C VAL A 97 -14.28 -3.50 2.96
N LEU A 98 -13.58 -4.61 3.18
CA LEU A 98 -13.35 -5.20 4.49
C LEU A 98 -12.18 -4.54 5.19
N GLN A 99 -11.11 -4.30 4.44
CA GLN A 99 -9.89 -3.72 4.96
C GLN A 99 -9.12 -2.98 3.86
N VAL A 100 -8.39 -1.94 4.23
CA VAL A 100 -7.35 -1.32 3.41
C VAL A 100 -6.05 -1.37 4.19
N ARG A 101 -4.96 -1.79 3.55
CA ARG A 101 -3.61 -1.82 4.16
C ARG A 101 -2.56 -1.30 3.19
N GLN A 102 -1.48 -0.74 3.71
CA GLN A 102 -0.31 -0.43 2.91
C GLN A 102 0.34 -1.73 2.40
N ALA A 103 0.69 -1.75 1.12
CA ALA A 103 1.31 -2.90 0.45
C ALA A 103 2.61 -2.53 -0.28
N GLY A 104 3.12 -1.32 -0.06
CA GLY A 104 4.32 -0.81 -0.69
C GLY A 104 4.57 0.66 -0.35
N TRP A 105 5.64 1.22 -0.92
CA TRP A 105 6.02 2.64 -0.76
C TRP A 105 4.91 3.60 -1.18
N ASN A 106 4.27 3.32 -2.31
CA ASN A 106 3.13 4.07 -2.84
C ASN A 106 2.04 3.10 -3.28
N ALA A 107 1.72 2.10 -2.45
CA ALA A 107 0.72 1.10 -2.80
C ALA A 107 -0.18 0.76 -1.62
N ILE A 108 -1.46 0.62 -1.92
CA ILE A 108 -2.44 0.09 -0.97
C ILE A 108 -3.07 -1.18 -1.52
N GLU A 109 -3.41 -2.08 -0.61
CA GLU A 109 -4.22 -3.25 -0.88
C GLU A 109 -5.60 -3.07 -0.25
N VAL A 110 -6.63 -3.38 -1.02
CA VAL A 110 -8.04 -3.33 -0.64
C VAL A 110 -8.56 -4.76 -0.59
N GLU A 111 -8.86 -5.27 0.60
CA GLU A 111 -9.61 -6.51 0.78
C GLU A 111 -11.10 -6.22 0.60
N PHE A 112 -11.77 -6.99 -0.25
CA PHE A 112 -13.16 -6.75 -0.60
C PHE A 112 -13.99 -8.04 -0.61
N SER A 113 -15.29 -7.88 -0.44
CA SER A 113 -16.31 -8.91 -0.59
C SER A 113 -17.50 -8.32 -1.34
N VAL A 114 -17.78 -8.83 -2.54
CA VAL A 114 -18.87 -8.34 -3.38
C VAL A 114 -19.93 -9.40 -3.57
N ARG A 115 -21.20 -9.03 -3.40
CA ARG A 115 -22.35 -9.91 -3.56
C ARG A 115 -23.37 -9.36 -4.55
N GLY A 116 -24.15 -10.27 -5.13
CA GLY A 116 -25.26 -9.99 -6.04
C GLY A 116 -26.30 -11.11 -6.00
N ASP A 117 -27.55 -10.83 -6.35
CA ASP A 117 -28.62 -11.86 -6.43
C ASP A 117 -28.65 -12.59 -7.79
N GLY A 118 -27.84 -12.14 -8.75
CA GLY A 118 -27.76 -12.69 -10.10
C GLY A 118 -28.80 -12.15 -11.08
N SER A 119 -29.73 -11.27 -10.66
CA SER A 119 -30.78 -10.68 -11.49
C SER A 119 -30.25 -9.84 -12.67
N LEU A 120 -29.08 -9.24 -12.51
CA LEU A 120 -28.34 -8.47 -13.52
C LEU A 120 -27.22 -9.29 -14.20
N GLY A 121 -27.23 -10.61 -14.01
CA GLY A 121 -26.21 -11.51 -14.52
C GLY A 121 -24.95 -11.53 -13.65
N ARG A 122 -23.79 -11.77 -14.30
CA ARG A 122 -22.51 -11.95 -13.62
C ARG A 122 -22.04 -10.67 -12.94
N LEU A 123 -21.51 -10.80 -11.72
CA LEU A 123 -20.79 -9.73 -11.04
C LEU A 123 -19.66 -9.20 -11.93
N GLN A 124 -19.49 -7.87 -11.93
CA GLN A 124 -18.40 -7.19 -12.63
C GLN A 124 -17.02 -7.74 -12.20
N LYS A 125 -15.97 -7.51 -12.99
CA LYS A 125 -14.64 -8.03 -12.66
C LYS A 125 -13.94 -7.06 -11.69
N PRO A 126 -13.35 -7.55 -10.58
CA PRO A 126 -12.67 -6.68 -9.62
C PRO A 126 -11.54 -5.87 -10.23
N LYS A 127 -10.83 -6.40 -11.23
CA LYS A 127 -9.78 -5.68 -11.99
C LYS A 127 -10.23 -4.43 -12.74
N ASP A 128 -11.53 -4.27 -12.93
CA ASP A 128 -12.08 -3.10 -13.59
C ASP A 128 -12.42 -1.99 -12.57
N SER A 129 -12.25 -2.26 -11.26
CA SER A 129 -12.48 -1.29 -10.19
C SER A 129 -11.50 -0.12 -10.27
N GLN A 130 -11.93 1.01 -9.72
CA GLN A 130 -11.19 2.27 -9.81
C GLN A 130 -10.91 2.80 -8.42
N LEU A 131 -9.70 3.33 -8.23
CA LEU A 131 -9.36 4.17 -7.10
C LEU A 131 -8.95 5.55 -7.61
N ARG A 132 -9.56 6.58 -7.03
CA ARG A 132 -9.27 7.97 -7.35
C ARG A 132 -8.64 8.63 -6.13
N VAL A 133 -7.46 9.20 -6.31
CA VAL A 133 -6.84 10.06 -5.31
C VAL A 133 -7.44 11.45 -5.46
N ILE A 134 -7.84 12.07 -4.36
CA ILE A 134 -8.31 13.45 -4.34
C ILE A 134 -7.15 14.29 -3.82
N ASP A 135 -6.52 15.06 -4.70
CA ASP A 135 -5.52 16.03 -4.27
C ASP A 135 -6.16 17.28 -3.67
N GLU A 136 -5.33 18.16 -3.09
CA GLU A 136 -5.76 19.43 -2.48
C GLU A 136 -6.48 20.36 -3.47
N THR A 137 -6.32 20.13 -4.78
CA THR A 137 -6.98 20.89 -5.85
C THR A 137 -8.30 20.26 -6.31
N GLY A 138 -8.61 19.05 -5.82
CA GLY A 138 -9.78 18.26 -6.21
C GLY A 138 -9.62 17.51 -7.54
N GLU A 139 -8.42 17.49 -8.13
CA GLU A 139 -8.17 16.70 -9.33
C GLU A 139 -8.10 15.21 -9.00
N SER A 140 -8.78 14.41 -9.80
CA SER A 140 -8.80 12.95 -9.65
C SER A 140 -7.85 12.29 -10.63
N ARG A 141 -6.82 11.60 -10.13
CA ARG A 141 -5.98 10.74 -10.96
C ARG A 141 -6.44 9.28 -10.87
N PHE A 142 -6.49 8.61 -12.02
CA PHE A 142 -6.75 7.18 -12.10
C PHE A 142 -5.47 6.43 -11.77
N VAL A 143 -5.57 5.51 -10.83
CA VAL A 143 -4.42 4.73 -10.38
C VAL A 143 -4.46 3.34 -11.03
N PRO A 144 -3.35 2.86 -11.63
CA PRO A 144 -3.29 1.52 -12.18
C PRO A 144 -3.48 0.45 -11.09
N VAL A 145 -4.24 -0.60 -11.45
CA VAL A 145 -4.67 -1.66 -10.52
C VAL A 145 -4.03 -2.98 -10.93
N SER A 146 -3.38 -3.65 -9.99
CA SER A 146 -3.11 -5.09 -10.06
C SER A 146 -4.06 -5.81 -9.12
N VAL A 147 -4.61 -6.95 -9.53
CA VAL A 147 -5.65 -7.66 -8.75
C VAL A 147 -5.22 -9.08 -8.47
N HIS A 148 -5.31 -9.48 -7.20
CA HIS A 148 -5.13 -10.85 -6.73
C HIS A 148 -6.46 -11.37 -6.16
N LEU A 149 -7.08 -12.33 -6.85
CA LEU A 149 -8.34 -12.92 -6.39
C LEU A 149 -8.05 -14.12 -5.50
N GLU A 150 -8.52 -14.08 -4.25
CA GLU A 150 -8.41 -15.20 -3.31
C GLU A 150 -9.57 -16.20 -3.49
N VAL A 151 -10.78 -15.71 -3.77
CA VAL A 151 -11.98 -16.53 -3.97
C VAL A 151 -12.76 -16.05 -5.19
N ASP A 152 -12.84 -16.91 -6.19
CA ASP A 152 -13.82 -16.87 -7.27
C ASP A 152 -14.66 -18.15 -7.13
N GLU A 153 -15.90 -18.05 -6.66
CA GLU A 153 -16.77 -19.24 -6.67
C GLU A 153 -17.09 -19.59 -8.13
N ASP A 154 -16.39 -20.62 -8.63
CA ASP A 154 -16.40 -21.05 -10.01
C ASP A 154 -17.74 -21.69 -10.43
N VAL A 155 -18.49 -20.94 -11.25
CA VAL A 155 -19.37 -21.29 -12.39
C VAL A 155 -20.50 -22.32 -12.21
N LYS A 156 -20.47 -23.24 -11.24
CA LYS A 156 -21.51 -24.27 -11.05
C LYS A 156 -22.50 -23.98 -9.92
N SER A 157 -22.21 -23.07 -8.99
CA SER A 157 -23.05 -22.80 -7.80
C SER A 157 -23.77 -21.45 -7.77
N GLY A 158 -23.57 -20.57 -8.74
CA GLY A 158 -24.41 -19.36 -8.91
C GLY A 158 -23.84 -18.07 -8.31
N LEU A 159 -23.09 -17.36 -9.16
CA LEU A 159 -23.21 -15.92 -9.49
C LEU A 159 -23.23 -14.85 -8.40
N SER A 160 -23.17 -15.19 -7.11
CA SER A 160 -23.66 -14.28 -6.06
C SER A 160 -22.60 -13.72 -5.13
N HIS A 161 -21.34 -14.17 -5.21
CA HIS A 161 -20.30 -13.68 -4.31
C HIS A 161 -18.88 -13.78 -4.90
N LYS A 162 -18.04 -12.78 -4.67
CA LYS A 162 -16.58 -12.84 -4.88
C LYS A 162 -15.87 -12.18 -3.70
N LYS A 163 -14.72 -12.72 -3.31
CA LYS A 163 -13.87 -12.15 -2.25
C LYS A 163 -12.41 -12.16 -2.69
N GLY A 164 -11.66 -11.12 -2.37
CA GLY A 164 -10.22 -11.11 -2.65
C GLY A 164 -9.56 -9.78 -2.32
N THR A 165 -8.41 -9.56 -2.93
CA THR A 165 -7.60 -8.35 -2.72
C THR A 165 -7.30 -7.63 -4.03
N MET A 166 -7.24 -6.30 -3.96
CA MET A 166 -6.87 -5.45 -5.08
C MET A 166 -5.73 -4.54 -4.64
N THR A 167 -4.63 -4.55 -5.37
CA THR A 167 -3.47 -3.70 -5.08
C THR A 167 -3.46 -2.54 -6.06
N PHE A 168 -3.47 -1.33 -5.52
CA PHE A 168 -3.41 -0.08 -6.28
C PHE A 168 -2.02 0.53 -6.08
N ALA A 169 -1.28 0.73 -7.16
CA ALA A 169 0.09 1.26 -7.13
C ALA A 169 0.15 2.71 -7.63
N GLY A 170 0.92 3.57 -6.97
CA GLY A 170 0.86 5.03 -7.15
C GLY A 170 -0.22 5.71 -6.29
N VAL A 171 -0.61 5.10 -5.17
CA VAL A 171 -1.57 5.67 -4.21
C VAL A 171 -0.80 6.24 -3.01
N PRO A 172 -1.13 7.45 -2.54
CA PRO A 172 -0.59 7.94 -1.27
C PRO A 172 -1.03 7.06 -0.11
N THR A 173 -0.27 7.07 0.98
CA THR A 173 -0.58 6.30 2.19
C THR A 173 -1.40 7.11 3.21
N GLU A 174 -1.67 8.38 2.90
CA GLU A 174 -2.50 9.30 3.67
C GLU A 174 -3.39 10.16 2.76
N GLY A 175 -4.53 10.63 3.28
CA GLY A 175 -5.47 11.49 2.56
C GLY A 175 -6.75 10.80 2.06
N GLU A 176 -7.62 11.55 1.40
CA GLU A 176 -8.90 11.01 0.89
C GLU A 176 -8.71 10.31 -0.47
N VAL A 177 -9.23 9.09 -0.56
CA VAL A 177 -9.36 8.34 -1.82
C VAL A 177 -10.80 7.90 -2.03
N ARG A 178 -11.22 7.75 -3.29
CA ARG A 178 -12.53 7.22 -3.66
C ARG A 178 -12.41 5.92 -4.42
N PHE A 179 -12.98 4.87 -3.84
CA PHE A 179 -13.05 3.55 -4.43
C PHE A 179 -14.39 3.33 -5.14
N VAL A 180 -14.37 2.75 -6.33
CA VAL A 180 -15.56 2.30 -7.07
C VAL A 180 -15.33 0.88 -7.53
N TYR A 181 -16.25 -0.02 -7.21
CA TYR A 181 -16.17 -1.40 -7.68
C TYR A 181 -16.58 -1.53 -9.17
N GLY A 182 -15.73 -2.19 -9.95
CA GLY A 182 -15.97 -2.48 -11.37
C GLY A 182 -15.95 -1.26 -12.29
N VAL A 183 -16.48 -1.44 -13.52
CA VAL A 183 -16.49 -0.43 -14.59
C VAL A 183 -17.44 0.74 -14.35
N GLY A 184 -18.42 0.59 -13.46
CA GLY A 184 -19.37 1.66 -13.13
C GLY A 184 -20.72 1.18 -12.56
N GLY A 185 -21.54 2.17 -12.18
CA GLY A 185 -22.88 2.00 -11.59
C GLY A 185 -22.88 1.78 -10.07
N TYR A 186 -21.79 1.24 -9.52
CA TYR A 186 -21.58 1.25 -8.08
C TYR A 186 -21.27 2.68 -7.60
N ALA A 187 -21.85 3.07 -6.46
CA ALA A 187 -21.59 4.34 -5.81
C ALA A 187 -20.14 4.42 -5.31
N PRO A 188 -19.46 5.59 -5.44
CA PRO A 188 -18.14 5.79 -4.87
C PRO A 188 -18.15 5.68 -3.34
N LEU A 189 -17.19 4.93 -2.81
CA LEU A 189 -16.88 4.87 -1.38
C LEU A 189 -15.71 5.81 -1.09
N ALA A 190 -15.94 6.84 -0.27
CA ALA A 190 -14.87 7.69 0.24
C ALA A 190 -14.14 6.96 1.39
N MET A 191 -12.82 6.93 1.33
CA MET A 191 -11.94 6.33 2.32
C MET A 191 -10.88 7.34 2.71
N ASN A 192 -10.68 7.57 4.01
CA ASN A 192 -9.68 8.50 4.51
C ASN A 192 -8.46 7.72 4.99
N LEU A 193 -7.45 7.62 4.14
CA LEU A 193 -6.21 6.92 4.44
C LEU A 193 -5.47 7.65 5.54
N SER A 194 -5.04 6.91 6.55
CA SER A 194 -4.25 7.43 7.65
C SER A 194 -3.37 6.33 8.22
N LEU A 195 -2.34 6.74 8.96
CA LEU A 195 -1.50 5.81 9.71
C LEU A 195 -2.40 5.02 10.67
N GLY A 196 -2.33 3.69 10.57
CA GLY A 196 -3.13 2.79 11.40
C GLY A 196 -2.81 2.93 12.88
N ARG A 197 -3.75 2.54 13.75
CA ARG A 197 -3.44 2.18 15.13
C ARG A 197 -3.35 0.65 15.19
N GLU A 198 -2.16 0.11 15.41
CA GLU A 198 -2.00 -1.23 16.02
C GLU A 198 -2.67 -1.27 17.39
#